data_AF-A0A8I0MUQ2-F1
#
_entry.id   AF-A0A8I0MUQ2-F1
#
_cell.length_a   1.000
_cell.length_b   1.000
_cell.length_c   1.000
_cell.angle_alpha   90.00
_cell.angle_beta   90.00
_cell.angle_gamma   90.00
#
_symmetry.space_group_name_H-M   'P 1'
#
loop_
_entity.id
_entity.type
_entity.pdbx_description
1 polymer ?
#
loop_
_entity_poly.entity_id
_entity_poly.type
_entity_poly.pdbx_seq_one_letter_code
_entity_poly.pdbx_strand_id
1 'polypeptide(L)' 'MFTDAVLSILCLYSLAMLITSLLMIATTPKDNEEKRKQSITEYTMFALASIATFFVSFYTL' A
#
# COMPACT_ATOMS: atom_id res chain seq x y z
N MET A 1 -5.84 16.36 19.66
CA MET A 1 -6.57 15.18 20.18
C MET A 1 -7.36 14.45 19.09
N PHE A 2 -8.39 15.04 18.45
CA PHE A 2 -9.13 14.33 17.38
C PHE A 2 -8.28 14.11 16.12
N THR A 3 -7.50 15.11 15.72
CA THR A 3 -6.62 15.06 14.54
C THR A 3 -5.50 14.01 14.69
N ASP A 4 -4.91 13.88 15.88
CA ASP A 4 -3.86 12.89 16.18
C ASP A 4 -4.37 11.44 16.08
N ALA A 5 -5.60 11.21 16.55
CA ALA A 5 -6.25 9.90 16.45
C ALA A 5 -6.54 9.55 14.99
N VAL A 6 -6.99 10.52 14.19
CA VAL A 6 -7.24 10.33 12.75
C VAL A 6 -5.93 10.05 12.00
N LEU A 7 -4.85 10.77 12.30
CA LEU A 7 -3.53 10.49 11.71
C LEU A 7 -3.02 9.09 12.08
N SER A 8 -3.21 8.67 13.34
CA SER A 8 -2.80 7.35 13.80
C SER A 8 -3.56 6.22 13.08
N ILE A 9 -4.87 6.40 12.86
CA ILE A 9 -5.70 5.45 12.10
C ILE A 9 -5.28 5.43 10.62
N LEU A 10 -5.01 6.59 10.03
CA LEU A 10 -4.55 6.69 8.64
C LEU A 10 -3.19 6.01 8.43
N CYS A 11 -2.31 6.14 9.42
CA CYS A 11 -1.00 5.49 9.46
C CYS A 11 -1.13 3.96 9.48
N LEU A 12 -1.99 3.42 10.36
CA LEU A 12 -2.30 1.98 10.42
C LEU A 12 -2.93 1.47 9.12
N TYR A 13 -3.85 2.23 8.53
CA TYR A 13 -4.52 1.86 7.28
C TYR A 13 -3.54 1.80 6.10
N SER A 14 -2.64 2.77 6.01
CA SER A 14 -1.57 2.79 5.02
C SER A 14 -0.64 1.56 5.16
N LEU A 15 -0.32 1.17 6.40
CA LEU A 15 0.54 0.01 6.64
C LEU A 15 -0.17 -1.31 6.25
N ALA A 16 -1.46 -1.44 6.55
CA ALA A 16 -2.28 -2.57 6.13
C ALA A 16 -2.40 -2.68 4.59
N MET A 17 -2.59 -1.55 3.90
CA MET A 17 -2.67 -1.48 2.43
C MET A 17 -1.34 -1.86 1.76
N LEU A 18 -0.21 -1.49 2.37
CA LEU A 18 1.12 -1.85 1.92
C LEU A 18 1.35 -3.37 2.01
N ILE A 19 1.05 -3.97 3.17
CA ILE A 19 1.18 -5.42 3.37
C ILE A 19 0.26 -6.18 2.40
N THR A 20 -0.97 -5.72 2.23
CA THR A 20 -1.95 -6.35 1.33
C THR A 20 -1.48 -6.30 -0.13
N SER A 21 -0.90 -5.17 -0.56
CA SER A 21 -0.35 -5.03 -1.91
C SER A 21 0.84 -5.97 -2.15
N LEU A 22 1.74 -6.11 -1.17
CA LEU A 22 2.85 -7.07 -1.23
C LEU A 22 2.35 -8.52 -1.26
N LEU A 23 1.31 -8.83 -0.48
CA LEU A 23 0.70 -10.16 -0.47
C LEU A 23 0.08 -10.48 -1.84
N MET A 24 -0.65 -9.53 -2.44
CA MET A 24 -1.23 -9.69 -3.78
C MET A 24 -0.16 -9.91 -4.85
N ILE A 25 0.97 -9.20 -4.79
CA ILE A 25 2.12 -9.43 -5.67
C ILE A 25 2.65 -10.86 -5.50
N ALA A 26 2.79 -11.33 -4.26
CA ALA A 26 3.30 -12.67 -3.95
C ALA A 26 2.32 -13.79 -4.36
N THR A 27 1.01 -13.55 -4.24
CA THR A 27 -0.04 -14.52 -4.60
C THR A 27 -0.51 -14.41 -6.04
N THR A 28 0.06 -13.51 -6.85
CA THR A 28 -0.36 -13.33 -8.25
C THR A 28 -0.12 -14.62 -9.03
N PRO A 29 -1.17 -15.27 -9.58
CA PRO A 29 -1.04 -16.56 -10.24
C PRO A 29 -0.16 -16.44 -11.49
N LYS A 30 0.66 -17.47 -11.72
CA LYS A 30 1.69 -17.50 -12.78
C LYS A 30 1.16 -17.88 -14.17
N ASP A 31 -0.17 -17.92 -14.32
CA ASP A 31 -0.88 -18.51 -15.46
C ASP A 31 -0.70 -17.72 -16.76
N ASN A 32 -0.47 -16.41 -16.67
CA ASN A 32 -0.27 -15.55 -17.84
C ASN A 32 0.76 -14.45 -17.53
N GLU A 33 1.96 -14.52 -18.12
CA GLU A 33 3.10 -13.66 -17.76
C GLU A 33 2.87 -12.17 -18.04
N GLU A 34 2.15 -11.81 -19.10
CA GLU A 34 1.84 -10.40 -19.42
C GLU A 34 0.86 -9.81 -18.41
N LYS A 35 -0.23 -10.53 -18.11
CA LYS A 35 -1.19 -10.12 -17.08
C LYS A 35 -0.55 -10.06 -15.70
N ARG A 36 0.35 -10.99 -15.40
CA ARG A 36 1.12 -10.98 -14.15
C ARG A 36 2.04 -9.76 -14.05
N LYS A 37 2.78 -9.39 -15.10
CA LYS A 37 3.62 -8.18 -15.08
C LYS A 37 2.79 -6.91 -14.90
N GLN A 38 1.62 -6.84 -15.54
CA GLN A 38 0.72 -5.70 -15.40
C GLN A 38 0.15 -5.63 -13.97
N SER A 39 -0.39 -6.72 -13.44
CA SER A 39 -0.91 -6.76 -12.06
C SER A 39 0.17 -6.47 -11.02
N ILE A 40 1.37 -7.03 -11.16
CA ILE A 40 2.51 -6.71 -10.27
C ILE A 40 2.83 -5.21 -10.33
N THR A 41 2.83 -4.61 -11.53
CA THR A 41 3.10 -3.18 -11.69
C THR A 41 2.03 -2.33 -11.00
N GLU A 42 0.74 -2.66 -11.17
CA GLU A 42 -0.38 -1.97 -10.52
C GLU A 42 -0.30 -2.08 -8.99
N TYR A 43 -0.06 -3.28 -8.46
CA TYR A 43 0.10 -3.50 -7.02
C TYR A 43 1.36 -2.82 -6.46
N THR A 44 2.44 -2.74 -7.24
CA THR A 44 3.66 -2.01 -6.85
C THR A 44 3.39 -0.51 -6.78
N MET A 45 2.61 0.02 -7.73
CA MET A 45 2.16 1.42 -7.71
C MET A 45 1.29 1.70 -6.47
N PHE A 46 0.42 0.76 -6.11
CA PHE A 46 -0.40 0.82 -4.90
C PHE A 46 0.43 0.79 -3.62
N ALA A 47 1.44 -0.08 -3.56
CA ALA A 47 2.38 -0.13 -2.44
C ALA A 47 3.15 1.19 -2.29
N LEU A 48 3.64 1.76 -3.39
CA LEU A 48 4.31 3.06 -3.45
C LEU A 48 3.40 4.21 -2.97
N ALA A 49 2.14 4.24 -3.43
CA ALA A 49 1.17 5.21 -2.98
C ALA A 49 0.92 5.09 -1.47
N SER A 50 0.83 3.87 -0.95
CA SER A 50 0.66 3.64 0.49
C SER A 50 1.85 4.14 1.29
N ILE A 51 3.09 3.89 0.83
CA ILE A 51 4.32 4.43 1.43
C ILE A 51 4.31 5.96 1.43
N ALA A 52 3.92 6.58 0.31
CA ALA A 52 3.83 8.04 0.24
C ALA A 52 2.81 8.60 1.25
N THR A 53 1.63 7.98 1.39
CA THR A 53 0.64 8.36 2.40
C THR A 53 1.16 8.16 3.83
N PHE A 54 1.95 7.11 4.07
CA PHE A 54 2.61 6.89 5.36
C PHE A 54 3.57 8.04 5.71
N PHE A 55 4.47 8.39 4.79
CA PHE A 55 5.44 9.48 4.99
C PHE A 55 4.76 10.84 5.15
N VAL A 56 3.72 11.13 4.38
CA VAL A 56 2.94 12.37 4.54
C VAL A 56 2.28 12.42 5.91
N SER A 57 1.67 11.32 6.34
CA SER A 57 1.07 11.23 7.68
C SER A 57 2.12 11.43 8.76
N PHE A 58 3.33 10.88 8.60
CA PHE A 58 4.43 11.04 9.55
C PHE A 58 5.03 12.45 9.58
N TYR A 59 5.11 13.13 8.43
CA TYR A 59 5.61 14.50 8.33
C TYR A 59 4.61 15.53 8.88
N THR A 60 3.32 15.20 8.84
CA THR A 60 2.25 16.08 9.32
C THR A 60 2.02 15.95 10.84
N LEU A 61 2.59 14.91 11.47
CA LEU A 61 2.52 14.61 12.90
C LEU A 61 3.65 15.31 13.67
#